data_AF-A0A955BEA3-F1
#
_entry.id   AF-A0A955BEA3-F1
#
_cell.length_a   1.000
_cell.length_b   1.000
_cell.length_c   1.000
_cell.angle_alpha   90.00
_cell.angle_beta   90.00
_cell.angle_gamma   90.00
#
_symmetry.space_group_name_H-M   'P 1'
#
loop_
_entity.id
_entity.type
_entity.pdbx_description
1 polymer ?
#
loop_
_entity_poly.entity_id
_entity_poly.type
_entity_poly.pdbx_seq_one_letter_code
_entity_poly.pdbx_strand_id
1 'polypeptide(L)'
;MARKEVQEQIERAEMILSVDDGRSAADPFKLPLGLRTLVSARLSDLRVKAMATSSSEGQRAEASAKARAALDSLKDLLREGYRFIAAIGSYAISEPQRIRLYATYGWESGQVGAFNDGRIESMANLAINVGSTITDPAHRYPDALTSAIAEQLAVLNANQPIAASGDRQGAIAARDAATAKLNSANDRVRFFYCSASDDEDATHELARIGRQPRRGAKSTDDDETPPIDGPTTTIAPNPFPDPPLRA
;
A
#
# COMPACT_ATOMS: atom_id res chain seq x y z
N MET A 1 4.01 -5.88 -3.70
CA MET A 1 3.57 -5.98 -5.11
C MET A 1 3.43 -4.58 -5.74
N ALA A 2 3.87 -4.39 -6.99
CA ALA A 2 3.80 -3.09 -7.67
C ALA A 2 2.38 -2.82 -8.23
N ARG A 3 1.92 -1.56 -8.23
CA ARG A 3 0.58 -1.17 -8.74
C ARG A 3 0.32 -1.66 -10.19
N LYS A 4 1.38 -1.72 -11.00
CA LYS A 4 1.35 -2.23 -12.37
C LYS A 4 0.95 -3.70 -12.44
N GLU A 5 1.50 -4.53 -11.56
CA GLU A 5 1.23 -5.97 -11.53
C GLU A 5 -0.24 -6.27 -11.17
N VAL A 6 -0.81 -5.52 -10.23
CA VAL A 6 -2.25 -5.63 -9.88
C VAL A 6 -3.13 -5.29 -11.08
N GLN A 7 -2.80 -4.22 -11.82
CA GLN A 7 -3.53 -3.79 -13.00
C GLN A 7 -3.46 -4.84 -14.12
N GLU A 8 -2.27 -5.39 -14.38
CA GLU A 8 -2.08 -6.45 -15.39
C GLU A 8 -2.93 -7.70 -15.08
N GLN A 9 -3.10 -8.07 -13.80
CA GLN A 9 -3.95 -9.21 -13.43
C GLN A 9 -5.44 -8.92 -13.60
N ILE A 10 -5.87 -7.69 -13.32
CA ILE A 10 -7.25 -7.22 -13.56
C ILE A 10 -7.55 -7.31 -15.06
N GLU A 11 -6.70 -6.70 -15.90
CA GLU A 11 -6.87 -6.68 -17.36
C GLU A 11 -6.90 -8.10 -17.95
N ARG A 12 -6.03 -8.99 -17.47
CA ARG A 12 -6.02 -10.40 -17.90
C ARG A 12 -7.32 -11.12 -17.56
N ALA A 13 -7.83 -10.95 -16.34
CA ALA A 13 -9.07 -11.59 -15.92
C ALA A 13 -10.29 -11.04 -16.68
N GLU A 14 -10.34 -9.74 -16.91
CA GLU A 14 -11.36 -9.09 -17.75
C GLU A 14 -11.35 -9.63 -19.17
N MET A 15 -10.17 -9.76 -19.77
CA MET A 15 -10.02 -10.29 -21.12
C MET A 15 -10.50 -11.75 -21.22
N ILE A 16 -10.17 -12.58 -20.22
CA ILE A 16 -10.66 -13.96 -20.14
C ILE A 16 -12.19 -14.01 -20.11
N LEU A 17 -12.82 -13.20 -19.25
CA LEU A 17 -14.27 -13.16 -19.11
C LEU A 17 -14.96 -12.65 -20.38
N SER A 18 -14.38 -11.62 -21.02
CA SER A 18 -14.90 -11.05 -22.26
C SER A 18 -14.83 -12.03 -23.43
N VAL A 19 -13.72 -12.78 -23.55
CA VAL A 19 -13.61 -13.83 -24.57
C VAL A 19 -14.61 -14.95 -24.27
N ASP A 20 -14.69 -15.40 -23.02
CA ASP A 20 -15.67 -16.42 -22.62
C ASP A 20 -17.11 -15.97 -22.90
N ASP A 21 -17.47 -14.71 -22.68
CA ASP A 21 -18.81 -14.17 -22.99
C ASP A 21 -19.19 -14.29 -24.46
N GLY A 22 -18.22 -14.15 -25.37
CA GLY A 22 -18.42 -14.30 -26.82
C GLY A 22 -18.58 -15.74 -27.29
N ARG A 23 -18.15 -16.74 -26.50
CA ARG A 23 -18.22 -18.16 -26.86
C ARG A 23 -19.64 -18.72 -26.76
N SER A 24 -20.01 -19.55 -27.73
CA SER A 24 -21.28 -20.28 -27.70
C SER A 24 -21.32 -21.30 -26.54
N ALA A 25 -22.51 -21.67 -26.05
CA ALA A 25 -22.63 -22.63 -24.94
C ALA A 25 -22.13 -24.05 -25.29
N ALA A 26 -22.06 -24.38 -26.59
CA ALA A 26 -21.56 -25.67 -27.09
C ALA A 26 -20.05 -25.65 -27.39
N ASP A 27 -19.37 -24.51 -27.25
CA ASP A 27 -17.94 -24.39 -27.47
C ASP A 27 -17.18 -25.20 -26.38
N PRO A 28 -16.31 -26.16 -26.75
CA PRO A 28 -15.55 -26.96 -25.79
C PRO A 28 -14.63 -26.11 -24.89
N PHE A 29 -14.26 -24.91 -25.35
CA PHE A 29 -13.46 -23.95 -24.59
C PHE A 29 -14.31 -22.97 -23.76
N LYS A 30 -15.64 -23.10 -23.74
CA LYS A 30 -16.50 -22.33 -22.85
C LYS A 30 -16.16 -22.66 -21.40
N LEU A 31 -15.92 -21.64 -20.58
CA LEU A 31 -15.62 -21.83 -19.17
C LEU A 31 -16.83 -22.47 -18.45
N PRO A 32 -16.61 -23.52 -17.66
CA PRO A 32 -17.61 -24.02 -16.75
C PRO A 32 -18.10 -22.91 -15.82
N LEU A 33 -19.41 -22.87 -15.56
CA LEU A 33 -20.05 -21.81 -14.76
C LEU A 33 -19.35 -21.57 -13.41
N GLY A 34 -18.89 -22.64 -12.76
CA GLY A 34 -18.14 -22.55 -11.49
C GLY A 34 -16.80 -21.81 -11.63
N LEU A 35 -16.04 -22.05 -12.70
CA LEU A 35 -14.77 -21.36 -12.96
C LEU A 35 -15.02 -19.91 -13.37
N ARG A 36 -16.02 -19.64 -14.22
CA ARG A 36 -16.41 -18.28 -14.60
C ARG A 36 -16.81 -17.45 -13.37
N THR A 37 -17.66 -18.00 -12.51
CA THR A 37 -18.12 -17.36 -11.27
C THR A 37 -16.95 -17.10 -10.32
N LEU A 38 -16.02 -18.05 -10.19
CA LEU A 38 -14.83 -17.90 -9.35
C LEU A 38 -13.96 -16.73 -9.83
N VAL A 39 -13.65 -16.65 -11.13
CA VAL A 39 -12.83 -15.56 -11.69
C VAL A 39 -13.51 -14.21 -11.49
N SER A 40 -14.79 -14.11 -11.80
CA SER A 40 -15.58 -12.88 -11.60
C SER A 40 -15.59 -12.42 -10.14
N ALA A 41 -15.81 -13.33 -9.20
CA ALA A 41 -15.79 -13.02 -7.77
C ALA A 41 -14.41 -12.54 -7.30
N ARG A 42 -13.32 -13.18 -7.75
CA ARG A 42 -11.95 -12.78 -7.38
C ARG A 42 -11.53 -11.46 -8.01
N LEU A 43 -11.95 -11.21 -9.24
CA LEU A 43 -11.74 -9.92 -9.92
C LEU A 43 -12.44 -8.78 -9.16
N SER A 44 -13.70 -9.00 -8.77
CA SER A 44 -14.47 -8.03 -7.99
C SER A 44 -13.82 -7.75 -6.62
N ASP A 45 -13.43 -8.80 -5.89
CA ASP A 45 -12.74 -8.67 -4.59
C ASP A 45 -11.42 -7.89 -4.73
N LEU A 46 -10.59 -8.21 -5.73
CA LEU A 46 -9.34 -7.49 -5.97
C LEU A 46 -9.57 -6.01 -6.27
N ARG A 47 -10.58 -5.65 -7.09
CA ARG A 47 -10.91 -4.24 -7.38
C ARG A 47 -11.27 -3.48 -6.10
N VAL A 48 -12.12 -4.05 -5.25
CA VAL A 48 -12.50 -3.45 -3.96
C VAL A 48 -11.29 -3.24 -3.06
N LYS A 49 -10.41 -4.25 -2.93
CA LYS A 49 -9.20 -4.13 -2.09
C LYS A 49 -8.15 -3.17 -2.67
N ALA A 50 -8.02 -3.07 -3.99
CA ALA A 50 -7.16 -2.09 -4.64
C ALA A 50 -7.66 -0.65 -4.42
N MET A 51 -8.97 -0.42 -4.48
CA MET A 51 -9.59 0.87 -4.14
C MET A 51 -9.37 1.23 -2.67
N ALA A 52 -9.56 0.27 -1.75
CA ALA A 52 -9.34 0.49 -0.32
C ALA A 52 -7.90 0.93 -0.01
N THR A 53 -6.90 0.36 -0.71
CA THR A 53 -5.50 0.78 -0.60
C THR A 53 -5.33 2.25 -1.00
N SER A 54 -5.94 2.67 -2.10
CA SER A 54 -5.86 4.06 -2.58
C SER A 54 -6.54 5.04 -1.61
N SER A 55 -7.69 4.65 -1.07
CA SER A 55 -8.41 5.41 -0.04
C SER A 55 -7.57 5.60 1.22
N SER A 56 -6.91 4.55 1.70
CA SER A 56 -6.04 4.61 2.88
C SER A 56 -4.84 5.56 2.68
N GLU A 57 -4.28 5.62 1.46
CA GLU A 57 -3.20 6.57 1.14
C GLU A 57 -3.71 8.01 1.07
N GLY A 58 -4.91 8.23 0.54
CA GLY A 58 -5.58 9.53 0.54
C GLY A 58 -5.84 10.05 1.96
N GLN A 59 -6.39 9.20 2.82
CA GLN A 59 -6.62 9.53 4.24
C GLN A 59 -5.33 9.88 4.97
N ARG A 60 -4.24 9.15 4.72
CA ARG A 60 -2.93 9.45 5.30
C ARG A 60 -2.38 10.80 4.82
N ALA A 61 -2.50 11.09 3.53
CA ALA A 61 -2.06 12.37 2.97
C ALA A 61 -2.86 13.54 3.56
N GLU A 62 -4.19 13.38 3.66
CA GLU A 62 -5.08 14.37 4.28
C GLU A 62 -4.75 14.58 5.77
N ALA A 63 -4.55 13.49 6.52
CA ALA A 63 -4.14 13.56 7.93
C ALA A 63 -2.78 14.24 8.10
N SER A 64 -1.82 13.95 7.21
CA SER A 64 -0.51 14.61 7.21
C SER A 64 -0.63 16.12 6.96
N ALA A 65 -1.48 16.53 6.01
CA ALA A 65 -1.75 17.93 5.74
C ALA A 65 -2.42 18.63 6.92
N LYS A 66 -3.41 17.99 7.57
CA LYS A 66 -4.06 18.50 8.79
C LYS A 66 -3.08 18.65 9.95
N ALA A 67 -2.23 17.64 10.18
CA ALA A 67 -1.20 17.70 11.21
C ALA A 67 -0.20 18.85 10.95
N ARG A 68 0.23 19.04 9.70
CA ARG A 68 1.12 20.16 9.32
C ARG A 68 0.45 21.52 9.54
N ALA A 69 -0.79 21.69 9.09
CA ALA A 69 -1.55 22.92 9.27
C ALA A 69 -1.78 23.25 10.76
N ALA A 70 -2.00 22.23 11.59
CA ALA A 70 -2.12 22.39 13.03
C ALA A 70 -0.79 22.85 13.66
N LEU A 71 0.35 22.27 13.26
CA LEU A 71 1.68 22.70 13.72
C LEU A 71 1.99 24.15 13.32
N ASP A 72 1.65 24.55 12.09
CA ASP A 72 1.86 25.92 11.63
C ASP A 72 0.95 26.91 12.41
N SER A 73 -0.30 26.52 12.67
CA SER A 73 -1.22 27.31 13.51
C SER A 73 -0.72 27.43 14.96
N LEU A 74 -0.26 26.33 15.55
CA LEU A 74 0.34 26.31 16.89
C LEU A 74 1.54 27.24 16.99
N LYS A 75 2.41 27.23 15.98
CA LYS A 75 3.58 28.13 15.92
C LYS A 75 3.17 29.59 15.97
N ASP A 76 2.14 29.99 15.22
CA ASP A 76 1.66 31.36 15.22
C ASP A 76 0.97 31.75 16.53
N LEU A 77 0.16 30.85 17.11
CA LEU A 77 -0.44 31.05 18.43
C LEU A 77 0.62 31.18 19.53
N LEU A 78 1.69 30.36 19.50
CA LEU A 78 2.80 30.47 20.44
C LEU A 78 3.51 31.82 20.30
N ARG A 79 3.74 32.29 19.07
CA ARG A 79 4.30 33.64 18.85
C ARG A 79 3.39 34.74 19.41
N GLU A 80 2.09 34.56 19.35
CA GLU A 80 1.14 35.48 19.99
C GLU A 80 1.26 35.45 21.52
N GLY A 81 1.43 34.26 22.11
CA GLY A 81 1.74 34.11 23.54
C GLY A 81 3.06 34.79 23.94
N TYR A 82 4.08 34.73 23.08
CA TYR A 82 5.31 35.49 23.28
C TYR A 82 5.06 37.01 23.27
N ARG A 83 4.31 37.51 22.27
CA ARG A 83 3.95 38.93 22.16
C ARG A 83 3.13 39.41 23.34
N PHE A 84 2.22 38.58 23.86
CA PHE A 84 1.46 38.87 25.07
C PHE A 84 2.39 39.18 26.26
N ILE A 85 3.38 38.30 26.54
CA ILE A 85 4.35 38.53 27.62
C ILE A 85 5.19 39.79 27.35
N ALA A 86 5.59 40.01 26.10
CA ALA A 86 6.33 41.21 25.71
C ALA A 86 5.53 42.50 25.94
N ALA A 87 4.22 42.46 25.73
CA ALA A 87 3.32 43.60 25.86
C ALA A 87 2.98 43.94 27.33
N ILE A 88 3.28 43.07 28.30
CA ILE A 88 3.08 43.40 29.72
C ILE A 88 3.98 44.61 30.07
N GLY A 89 3.35 45.69 30.55
CA GLY A 89 4.05 46.93 30.89
C GLY A 89 5.09 46.74 31.99
N SER A 90 6.20 47.47 31.91
CA SER A 90 7.30 47.40 32.91
C SER A 90 6.89 47.80 34.33
N TYR A 91 5.78 48.52 34.48
CA TYR A 91 5.19 48.84 35.79
C TYR A 91 4.44 47.66 36.43
N ALA A 92 4.05 46.65 35.64
CA ALA A 92 3.29 45.48 36.08
C ALA A 92 4.16 44.22 36.25
N ILE A 93 5.34 44.16 35.63
CA ILE A 93 6.28 43.05 35.75
C ILE A 93 7.72 43.55 35.67
N SER A 94 8.56 43.13 36.62
CA SER A 94 10.01 43.41 36.56
C SER A 94 10.69 42.55 35.49
N GLU A 95 11.83 43.01 34.96
CA GLU A 95 12.55 42.26 33.93
C GLU A 95 12.97 40.84 34.36
N PRO A 96 13.48 40.61 35.59
CA PRO A 96 13.77 39.25 36.06
C PRO A 96 12.51 38.37 36.20
N GLN A 97 11.35 38.96 36.48
CA GLN A 97 10.08 38.21 36.48
C GLN A 97 9.63 37.88 35.06
N ARG A 98 9.77 38.81 34.11
CA ARG A 98 9.45 38.57 32.69
C ARG A 98 10.27 37.44 32.09
N ILE A 99 11.58 37.41 32.34
CA ILE A 99 12.47 36.32 31.87
C ILE A 99 12.04 34.97 32.49
N ARG A 100 11.68 34.95 33.78
CA ARG A 100 11.15 33.73 34.42
C ARG A 100 9.83 33.29 33.80
N LEU A 101 8.93 34.24 33.51
CA LEU A 101 7.65 33.95 32.86
C LEU A 101 7.84 33.34 31.47
N TYR A 102 8.76 33.91 30.67
CA TYR A 102 9.18 33.33 29.40
C TYR A 102 9.68 31.89 29.57
N ALA A 103 10.57 31.64 30.53
CA ALA A 103 11.09 30.31 30.80
C ALA A 103 9.99 29.31 31.22
N THR A 104 9.01 29.73 32.02
CA THR A 104 7.85 28.89 32.41
C THR A 104 7.07 28.40 31.19
N TYR A 105 6.95 29.24 30.15
CA TYR A 105 6.30 28.87 28.89
C TYR A 105 7.23 28.20 27.87
N GLY A 106 8.48 27.91 28.23
CA GLY A 106 9.46 27.24 27.35
C GLY A 106 10.22 28.16 26.39
N TRP A 107 10.17 29.48 26.58
CA TRP A 107 10.98 30.44 25.83
C TRP A 107 12.38 30.52 26.43
N GLU A 108 13.38 30.03 25.70
CA GLU A 108 14.78 30.06 26.12
C GLU A 108 15.28 31.50 26.15
N SER A 109 15.70 31.97 27.33
CA SER A 109 16.24 33.32 27.54
C SER A 109 15.37 34.45 27.00
N GLY A 110 14.04 34.24 26.93
CA GLY A 110 13.11 35.22 26.37
C GLY A 110 13.30 35.47 24.88
N GLN A 111 13.86 34.53 24.12
CA GLN A 111 13.94 34.60 22.66
C GLN A 111 12.95 33.63 22.01
N VAL A 112 12.47 34.01 20.83
CA VAL A 112 11.54 33.17 20.03
C VAL A 112 12.23 31.89 19.53
N GLY A 113 13.53 31.99 19.17
CA GLY A 113 14.32 30.86 18.69
C GLY A 113 13.78 30.23 17.40
N ALA A 114 14.29 29.03 17.07
CA ALA A 114 13.80 28.21 15.96
C ALA A 114 12.71 27.25 16.43
N PHE A 115 11.63 27.14 15.65
CA PHE A 115 10.56 26.18 15.88
C PHE A 115 10.77 24.93 15.02
N ASN A 116 11.14 23.83 15.65
CA ASN A 116 10.95 22.50 15.09
C ASN A 116 9.63 21.90 15.65
N ASP A 117 9.11 20.87 14.99
CA ASP A 117 7.78 20.33 15.29
C ASP A 117 7.67 19.83 16.74
N GLY A 118 8.69 19.14 17.25
CA GLY A 118 8.71 18.67 18.65
C GLY A 118 8.75 19.81 19.68
N ARG A 119 9.45 20.91 19.38
CA ARG A 119 9.46 22.11 20.23
C ARG A 119 8.10 22.80 20.22
N ILE A 120 7.45 22.93 19.05
CA ILE A 120 6.09 23.49 18.94
C ILE A 120 5.14 22.69 19.85
N GLU A 121 5.14 21.37 19.72
CA GLU A 121 4.27 20.50 20.51
C GLU A 121 4.56 20.58 22.02
N SER A 122 5.84 20.55 22.40
CA SER A 122 6.24 20.68 23.81
C SER A 122 5.83 22.04 24.39
N MET A 123 6.05 23.14 23.68
CA MET A 123 5.70 24.49 24.15
C MET A 123 4.18 24.68 24.21
N ALA A 124 3.43 24.15 23.24
CA ALA A 124 1.97 24.17 23.24
C ALA A 124 1.41 23.42 24.46
N ASN A 125 1.96 22.24 24.77
CA ASN A 125 1.59 21.49 25.97
C ASN A 125 1.94 22.24 27.26
N LEU A 126 3.10 22.93 27.32
CA LEU A 126 3.41 23.79 28.46
C LEU A 126 2.39 24.93 28.58
N ALA A 127 2.06 25.61 27.48
CA ALA A 127 1.17 26.77 27.47
C ALA A 127 -0.20 26.50 28.09
N ILE A 128 -0.76 25.30 27.89
CA ILE A 128 -2.06 24.91 28.46
C ILE A 128 -1.97 24.39 29.90
N ASN A 129 -0.80 23.95 30.38
CA ASN A 129 -0.64 23.29 31.68
C ASN A 129 -0.04 24.19 32.76
N VAL A 130 0.82 25.15 32.41
CA VAL A 130 1.56 25.96 33.40
C VAL A 130 0.74 27.11 33.99
N GLY A 131 -0.44 27.42 33.46
CA GLY A 131 -1.24 28.57 33.88
C GLY A 131 -1.56 28.60 35.39
N SER A 132 -1.81 27.45 36.00
CA SER A 132 -2.08 27.33 37.45
C SER A 132 -0.85 27.57 38.33
N THR A 133 0.36 27.43 37.77
CA THR A 133 1.64 27.64 38.47
C THR A 133 2.03 29.12 38.54
N ILE A 134 1.42 29.96 37.70
CA ILE A 134 1.68 31.40 37.65
C ILE A 134 0.76 32.10 38.66
N THR A 135 1.35 32.68 39.70
CA THR A 135 0.61 33.27 40.83
C THR A 135 -0.26 34.45 40.42
N ASP A 136 0.24 35.34 39.54
CA ASP A 136 -0.49 36.51 39.08
C ASP A 136 -1.37 36.15 37.86
N PRO A 137 -2.71 36.23 37.96
CA PRO A 137 -3.60 35.96 36.83
C PRO A 137 -3.36 36.88 35.62
N ALA A 138 -2.89 38.12 35.83
CA ALA A 138 -2.63 39.07 34.75
C ALA A 138 -1.39 38.69 33.91
N HIS A 139 -0.54 37.78 34.41
CA HIS A 139 0.64 37.28 33.71
C HIS A 139 0.37 35.96 32.97
N ARG A 140 -0.81 35.36 33.14
CA ARG A 140 -1.21 34.13 32.46
C ARG A 140 -1.63 34.43 31.03
N TYR A 141 -1.38 33.50 30.13
CA TYR A 141 -1.98 33.55 28.79
C TYR A 141 -3.49 33.68 28.88
N PRO A 142 -4.12 34.53 28.02
CA PRO A 142 -5.56 34.64 27.97
C PRO A 142 -6.23 33.30 27.68
N ASP A 143 -7.39 33.04 28.29
CA ASP A 143 -8.13 31.78 28.12
C ASP A 143 -8.47 31.48 26.65
N ALA A 144 -8.74 32.53 25.85
CA ALA A 144 -8.98 32.37 24.42
C ALA A 144 -7.74 31.83 23.67
N LEU A 145 -6.53 32.27 24.07
CA LEU A 145 -5.29 31.79 23.48
C LEU A 145 -5.00 30.34 23.89
N THR A 146 -5.15 30.00 25.17
CA THR A 146 -4.94 28.64 25.65
C THR A 146 -5.97 27.66 25.07
N SER A 147 -7.22 28.09 24.90
CA SER A 147 -8.26 27.32 24.22
C SER A 147 -7.91 27.06 22.76
N ALA A 148 -7.49 28.08 22.00
CA ALA A 148 -7.07 27.91 20.62
C ALA A 148 -5.86 26.97 20.48
N ILE A 149 -4.89 27.05 21.40
CA ILE A 149 -3.75 26.12 21.45
C ILE A 149 -4.23 24.69 21.72
N ALA A 150 -5.15 24.49 22.68
CA ALA A 150 -5.69 23.17 23.01
C ALA A 150 -6.46 22.54 21.84
N GLU A 151 -7.24 23.34 21.11
CA GLU A 151 -7.95 22.89 19.91
C GLU A 151 -6.99 22.40 18.82
N GLN A 152 -5.92 23.15 18.54
CA GLN A 152 -4.95 22.74 17.52
C GLN A 152 -4.12 21.53 17.97
N LEU A 153 -3.79 21.40 19.26
CA LEU A 153 -3.20 20.17 19.81
C LEU A 153 -4.13 18.97 19.65
N ALA A 154 -5.43 19.13 19.86
CA ALA A 154 -6.40 18.04 19.64
C ALA A 154 -6.45 17.61 18.17
N VAL A 155 -6.42 18.56 17.23
CA VAL A 155 -6.32 18.26 15.79
C VAL A 155 -5.02 17.52 15.49
N LEU A 156 -3.88 17.98 16.00
CA LEU A 156 -2.59 17.32 15.80
C LEU A 156 -2.60 15.87 16.31
N ASN A 157 -3.02 15.66 17.57
CA ASN A 157 -3.06 14.35 18.23
C ASN A 157 -4.01 13.37 17.52
N ALA A 158 -5.12 13.85 16.97
CA ALA A 158 -6.05 13.00 16.22
C ALA A 158 -5.48 12.55 14.87
N ASN A 159 -4.64 13.36 14.23
CA ASN A 159 -4.16 13.11 12.85
C ASN A 159 -2.76 12.47 12.80
N GLN A 160 -1.88 12.70 13.77
CA GLN A 160 -0.54 12.09 13.84
C GLN A 160 -0.53 10.56 13.69
N PRO A 161 -1.36 9.77 14.40
CA PRO A 161 -1.33 8.31 14.25
C PRO A 161 -1.79 7.84 12.86
N ILE A 162 -2.75 8.55 12.27
CA ILE A 162 -3.25 8.27 10.91
C ILE A 162 -2.17 8.59 9.87
N ALA A 163 -1.45 9.70 10.05
CA ALA A 163 -0.34 10.12 9.20
C ALA A 163 0.85 9.14 9.26
N ALA A 164 1.20 8.65 10.45
CA ALA A 164 2.38 7.82 10.68
C ALA A 164 2.23 6.39 10.12
N SER A 165 1.12 5.71 10.38
CA SER A 165 0.94 4.32 10.00
C SER A 165 -0.26 4.07 9.10
N GLY A 166 -1.42 4.67 9.42
CA GLY A 166 -2.70 4.29 8.81
C GLY A 166 -2.95 2.76 8.81
N ASP A 167 -4.05 2.30 8.22
CA ASP A 167 -4.24 0.86 7.93
C ASP A 167 -3.56 0.46 6.59
N ARG A 168 -2.46 1.14 6.23
CA ARG A 168 -1.83 0.97 4.92
C ARG A 168 -1.30 -0.46 4.76
N GLN A 169 -0.65 -0.97 5.79
CA GLN A 169 -0.08 -2.31 5.76
C GLN A 169 -1.16 -3.38 5.69
N GLY A 170 -2.28 -3.20 6.39
CA GLY A 170 -3.44 -4.08 6.30
C GLY A 170 -4.09 -4.03 4.91
N ALA A 171 -4.27 -2.83 4.35
CA ALA A 171 -4.81 -2.66 3.00
C ALA A 171 -3.91 -3.28 1.91
N ILE A 172 -2.59 -3.11 2.00
CA ILE A 172 -1.62 -3.74 1.10
C ILE A 172 -1.68 -5.26 1.25
N ALA A 173 -1.68 -5.79 2.48
CA ALA A 173 -1.74 -7.23 2.72
C ALA A 173 -3.04 -7.84 2.16
N ALA A 174 -4.18 -7.16 2.35
CA ALA A 174 -5.46 -7.61 1.81
C ALA A 174 -5.48 -7.60 0.28
N ARG A 175 -4.91 -6.57 -0.33
CA ARG A 175 -4.76 -6.47 -1.79
C ARG A 175 -3.86 -7.59 -2.32
N ASP A 176 -2.68 -7.79 -1.73
CA ASP A 176 -1.73 -8.81 -2.18
C ASP A 176 -2.32 -10.23 -2.02
N ALA A 177 -3.08 -10.47 -0.94
CA ALA A 177 -3.83 -11.72 -0.76
C ALA A 177 -4.95 -11.90 -1.80
N ALA A 178 -5.67 -10.84 -2.18
CA ALA A 178 -6.66 -10.89 -3.24
C ALA A 178 -6.03 -11.15 -4.61
N THR A 179 -4.85 -10.55 -4.89
CA THR A 179 -4.10 -10.82 -6.12
C THR A 179 -3.66 -12.28 -6.20
N ALA A 180 -3.15 -12.85 -5.10
CA ALA A 180 -2.79 -14.27 -5.06
C ALA A 180 -4.00 -15.19 -5.36
N LYS A 181 -5.19 -14.85 -4.83
CA LYS A 181 -6.43 -15.59 -5.12
C LYS A 181 -6.86 -15.48 -6.58
N LEU A 182 -6.73 -14.30 -7.19
CA LEU A 182 -7.04 -14.12 -8.61
C LEU A 182 -6.05 -14.87 -9.50
N ASN A 183 -4.76 -14.85 -9.16
CA ASN A 183 -3.73 -15.63 -9.87
C ASN A 183 -4.04 -17.13 -9.83
N SER A 184 -4.41 -17.67 -8.65
CA SER A 184 -4.84 -19.06 -8.53
C SER A 184 -6.07 -19.39 -9.39
N ALA A 185 -7.05 -18.47 -9.48
CA ALA A 185 -8.20 -18.64 -10.37
C ALA A 185 -7.79 -18.62 -11.85
N ASN A 186 -6.88 -17.70 -12.24
CA ASN A 186 -6.33 -17.62 -13.59
C ASN A 186 -5.53 -18.87 -13.97
N ASP A 187 -4.82 -19.49 -13.04
CA ASP A 187 -4.10 -20.74 -13.26
C ASP A 187 -5.04 -21.93 -13.45
N ARG A 188 -6.17 -21.98 -12.73
CA ARG A 188 -7.23 -22.97 -12.96
C ARG A 188 -7.86 -22.82 -14.34
N VAL A 189 -8.10 -21.58 -14.78
CA VAL A 189 -8.56 -21.29 -16.14
C VAL A 189 -7.53 -21.75 -17.18
N ARG A 190 -6.24 -21.50 -16.94
CA ARG A 190 -5.17 -22.00 -17.81
C ARG A 190 -5.19 -23.52 -17.91
N PHE A 191 -5.27 -24.19 -16.76
CA PHE A 191 -5.35 -25.65 -16.72
C PHE A 191 -6.56 -26.17 -17.51
N PHE A 192 -7.73 -25.56 -17.32
CA PHE A 192 -8.93 -25.90 -18.10
C PHE A 192 -8.69 -25.80 -19.61
N TYR A 193 -8.18 -24.66 -20.10
CA TYR A 193 -7.89 -24.49 -21.52
C TYR A 193 -6.84 -25.49 -22.04
N CYS A 194 -5.79 -25.77 -21.26
CA CYS A 194 -4.79 -26.77 -21.65
C CYS A 194 -5.34 -28.20 -21.62
N SER A 195 -6.37 -28.50 -20.83
CA SER A 195 -7.00 -29.83 -20.79
C SER A 195 -8.11 -30.03 -21.82
N ALA A 196 -8.73 -28.94 -22.28
CA ALA A 196 -9.82 -28.97 -23.26
C ALA A 196 -9.33 -28.88 -24.71
N SER A 197 -8.06 -28.51 -24.91
CA SER A 197 -7.42 -28.37 -26.22
C SER A 197 -6.71 -29.66 -26.61
N ASP A 198 -6.96 -30.14 -27.83
CA ASP A 198 -6.01 -31.05 -28.46
C ASP A 198 -4.78 -30.23 -28.91
N ASP A 199 -3.61 -30.89 -29.05
CA ASP A 199 -2.30 -30.26 -29.34
C ASP A 199 -2.29 -29.40 -30.64
N GLU A 200 -3.34 -29.46 -31.45
CA GLU A 200 -3.49 -28.79 -32.74
C GLU A 200 -4.51 -27.61 -32.74
N ASP A 201 -5.26 -27.38 -31.64
CA ASP A 201 -6.32 -26.35 -31.57
C ASP A 201 -5.77 -24.92 -31.34
N ALA A 202 -5.03 -24.41 -32.31
CA ALA A 202 -4.58 -23.01 -32.34
C ALA A 202 -5.73 -22.09 -32.77
N THR A 203 -6.45 -21.49 -31.82
CA THR A 203 -7.48 -20.47 -32.12
C THR A 203 -7.01 -19.05 -31.80
N HIS A 204 -7.44 -18.08 -32.62
CA HIS A 204 -7.16 -16.64 -32.41
C HIS A 204 -7.62 -16.16 -31.02
N GLU A 205 -8.72 -16.72 -30.51
CA GLU A 205 -9.27 -16.38 -29.21
C GLU A 205 -8.39 -16.87 -28.04
N LEU A 206 -7.84 -18.10 -28.12
CA LEU A 206 -6.91 -18.62 -27.12
C LEU A 206 -5.55 -17.90 -27.16
N ALA A 207 -5.08 -17.51 -28.35
CA ALA A 207 -3.90 -16.68 -28.53
C ALA A 207 -4.08 -15.30 -27.86
N ARG A 208 -5.24 -14.66 -28.05
CA ARG A 208 -5.57 -13.35 -27.49
C ARG A 208 -5.47 -13.33 -25.95
N ILE A 209 -5.88 -14.40 -25.27
CA ILE A 209 -5.80 -14.52 -23.80
C ILE A 209 -4.50 -15.17 -23.30
N GLY A 210 -3.54 -15.48 -24.20
CA GLY A 210 -2.27 -16.12 -23.84
C GLY A 210 -2.44 -17.53 -23.26
N ARG A 211 -3.44 -18.27 -23.73
CA ARG A 211 -3.79 -19.64 -23.29
C ARG A 211 -3.60 -20.71 -24.37
N GLN A 212 -2.93 -20.37 -25.47
CA GLN A 212 -2.61 -21.31 -26.54
C GLN A 212 -1.70 -22.45 -26.04
N PRO A 213 -1.97 -23.73 -26.40
CA PRO A 213 -1.06 -24.84 -26.15
C PRO A 213 0.31 -24.62 -26.78
N ARG A 214 1.36 -25.23 -26.22
CA ARG A 214 2.77 -24.94 -26.56
C ARG A 214 3.29 -25.66 -27.81
N ARG A 215 2.59 -26.66 -28.36
CA ARG A 215 3.01 -27.31 -29.61
C ARG A 215 2.38 -26.56 -30.77
N GLY A 216 3.22 -26.06 -31.68
CA GLY A 216 2.72 -25.54 -32.96
C GLY A 216 2.02 -26.68 -33.70
N ALA A 217 0.94 -26.38 -34.42
CA ALA A 217 0.29 -27.31 -35.31
C ALA A 217 1.36 -28.03 -36.13
N LYS A 218 1.45 -29.37 -36.00
CA LYS A 218 2.30 -30.14 -36.90
C LYS A 218 1.78 -29.85 -38.30
N SER A 219 2.64 -29.32 -39.17
CA SER A 219 2.37 -29.36 -40.59
C SER A 219 2.17 -30.82 -40.96
N THR A 220 0.97 -31.17 -41.42
CA THR A 220 0.74 -32.41 -42.16
C THR A 220 1.48 -32.29 -43.48
N ASP A 221 2.76 -32.59 -43.46
CA ASP A 221 3.53 -33.03 -44.62
C ASP A 221 4.73 -33.83 -44.06
N ASP A 222 4.99 -34.95 -44.72
CA ASP A 222 6.03 -35.95 -44.48
C ASP A 222 5.71 -37.06 -43.46
N ASP A 223 4.67 -37.84 -43.79
CA ASP A 223 4.68 -39.28 -43.53
C ASP A 223 5.53 -39.96 -44.63
N GLU A 224 6.84 -39.66 -44.66
CA GLU A 224 7.79 -40.43 -45.46
C GLU A 224 8.23 -41.63 -44.60
N THR A 225 7.71 -42.79 -44.98
CA THR A 225 7.99 -44.08 -44.36
C THR A 225 9.50 -44.29 -44.27
N PRO A 226 10.09 -44.57 -43.09
CA PRO A 226 11.52 -44.87 -43.04
C PRO A 226 11.78 -46.21 -43.73
N PRO A 227 12.77 -46.33 -44.64
CA PRO A 227 13.14 -47.62 -45.16
C PRO A 227 13.75 -48.44 -44.02
N ILE A 228 13.20 -49.64 -43.84
CA ILE A 228 13.75 -50.66 -42.97
C ILE A 228 15.02 -51.19 -43.63
N ASP A 229 16.18 -50.89 -43.06
CA ASP A 229 17.40 -51.68 -43.22
C ASP A 229 18.08 -51.77 -41.85
N GLY A 230 18.01 -52.96 -41.23
CA GLY A 230 19.01 -53.35 -40.22
C GLY A 230 20.18 -54.08 -40.90
N PRO A 231 21.21 -54.55 -40.17
CA PRO A 231 21.59 -54.24 -38.79
C PRO A 231 23.09 -53.89 -38.67
N THR A 232 23.49 -53.07 -37.69
CA THR A 232 24.80 -53.30 -37.04
C THR A 232 24.78 -52.85 -35.60
N THR A 233 24.55 -53.83 -34.73
CA THR A 233 24.91 -53.78 -33.32
C THR A 233 26.40 -53.50 -33.20
N THR A 234 26.78 -52.30 -32.74
CA THR A 234 28.09 -52.09 -32.12
C THR A 234 27.86 -51.81 -30.64
N ILE A 235 28.10 -52.83 -29.84
CA ILE A 235 28.18 -52.74 -28.39
C ILE A 235 29.41 -51.89 -28.08
N ALA A 236 29.20 -50.69 -27.52
CA ALA A 236 30.27 -49.95 -26.86
C ALA A 236 30.32 -50.36 -25.37
N PRO A 237 31.51 -50.67 -24.84
CA PRO A 237 31.67 -51.28 -23.52
C PRO A 237 31.35 -50.32 -22.36
N ASN A 238 30.69 -50.88 -21.35
CA ASN A 238 30.35 -50.25 -20.07
C ASN A 238 31.62 -49.80 -19.33
N PRO A 239 31.80 -48.50 -18.99
CA PRO A 239 33.05 -48.01 -18.38
C PRO A 239 33.06 -48.02 -16.84
N PHE A 240 32.16 -48.73 -16.17
CA PHE A 240 32.11 -48.77 -14.70
C PHE A 240 32.60 -50.11 -14.14
N PRO A 241 33.74 -50.15 -13.43
CA PRO A 241 34.11 -51.31 -12.64
C PRO A 241 33.27 -51.37 -11.35
N ASP A 242 32.70 -52.55 -11.09
CA ASP A 242 31.99 -52.86 -9.84
C ASP A 242 32.89 -52.61 -8.60
N PRO A 243 32.35 -52.05 -7.51
CA PRO A 243 33.08 -51.93 -6.26
C PRO A 243 33.21 -53.30 -5.55
N PRO A 244 34.34 -53.57 -4.86
CA PRO A 244 34.53 -54.85 -4.19
C PRO A 244 33.62 -54.98 -2.96
N LEU A 245 32.90 -56.11 -2.93
CA LEU A 245 32.27 -56.67 -1.73
C LEU A 245 33.31 -56.82 -0.62
N ARG A 246 33.07 -56.18 0.53
CA ARG A 246 33.71 -56.56 1.79
C ARG A 246 32.64 -56.89 2.82
N ALA A 247 32.71 -58.13 3.28
CA ALA A 247 32.24 -58.60 4.57
C ALA A 247 33.13 -58.05 5.69
#